data_AF-A0A6S6QZP8-F1
#
_entry.id   AF-A0A6S6QZP8-F1
#
_cell.length_a   1.000
_cell.length_b   1.000
_cell.length_c   1.000
_cell.angle_alpha   90.00
_cell.angle_beta   90.00
_cell.angle_gamma   90.00
#
_symmetry.space_group_name_H-M   'P 1'
#
loop_
_entity.id
_entity.type
_entity.pdbx_description
1 polymer ?
#
loop_
_entity_poly.entity_id
_entity_poly.type
_entity_poly.pdbx_seq_one_letter_code
_entity_poly.pdbx_strand_id
1 'polypeptide(L)'
;MSKFSDHISLYADWLRQEVERHPDGKAYFISVTFDRYLDRYSADRRRPSGRSGPSRTDVAAGLTAKMSASDAAHEQIKAVHRWYQRVLSELLGGSYHRHRALQPRGLGFLDQPVMKKAVEVSSGTLPGDVFPNAHFVLVLGREPCPTKPTNLRDEFERHWQSGRWNSDWKRLQPEGDLHIRFVDDEFAAIDYAAKSAKRTDLFREHQILFPF
;
A
#
# COMPACT_ATOMS: atom_id res chain seq x y z
N MET A 1 -11.96 -1.51 -27.44
CA MET A 1 -11.91 -1.40 -25.96
C MET A 1 -10.71 -2.21 -25.49
N SER A 2 -9.89 -1.67 -24.58
CA SER A 2 -8.47 -2.04 -24.46
C SER A 2 -8.19 -3.19 -23.48
N LYS A 3 -7.13 -3.96 -23.75
CA LYS A 3 -6.60 -5.08 -22.96
C LYS A 3 -6.46 -4.80 -21.45
N PHE A 4 -6.33 -3.53 -21.07
CA PHE A 4 -6.23 -3.13 -19.66
C PHE A 4 -7.51 -3.37 -18.86
N SER A 5 -8.68 -3.18 -19.48
CA SER A 5 -9.96 -3.44 -18.80
C SER A 5 -10.14 -4.92 -18.53
N ASP A 6 -9.69 -5.78 -19.45
CA ASP A 6 -9.77 -7.23 -19.32
C ASP A 6 -8.83 -7.73 -18.19
N HIS A 7 -7.64 -7.15 -18.08
CA HIS A 7 -6.70 -7.45 -16.99
C HIS A 7 -7.26 -7.05 -15.62
N ILE A 8 -7.87 -5.87 -15.49
CA ILE A 8 -8.51 -5.45 -14.22
C ILE A 8 -9.61 -6.42 -13.82
N SER A 9 -10.46 -6.83 -14.77
CA SER A 9 -11.53 -7.79 -14.49
C SER A 9 -10.98 -9.13 -14.03
N LEU A 10 -9.92 -9.63 -14.66
CA LEU A 10 -9.28 -10.90 -14.27
C LEU A 10 -8.78 -10.89 -12.81
N TYR A 11 -8.11 -9.81 -12.37
CA TYR A 11 -7.61 -9.73 -11.01
C TYR A 11 -8.70 -9.45 -9.98
N ALA A 12 -9.72 -8.67 -10.36
CA ALA A 12 -10.89 -8.49 -9.53
C ALA A 12 -11.57 -9.84 -9.29
N ASP A 13 -11.85 -10.60 -10.35
CA ASP A 13 -12.44 -11.93 -10.29
C ASP A 13 -11.59 -12.91 -9.49
N TRP A 14 -10.27 -12.86 -9.62
CA TRP A 14 -9.37 -13.64 -8.77
C TRP A 14 -9.57 -13.33 -7.28
N LEU A 15 -9.61 -12.06 -6.89
CA LEU A 15 -9.82 -11.69 -5.48
C LEU A 15 -11.25 -11.99 -5.01
N ARG A 16 -12.25 -11.92 -5.91
CA ARG A 16 -13.62 -12.39 -5.61
C ARG A 16 -13.64 -13.87 -5.25
N GLN A 17 -12.97 -14.70 -6.05
CA GLN A 17 -12.86 -16.14 -5.76
C GLN A 17 -12.17 -16.40 -4.43
N GLU A 18 -11.22 -15.56 -4.01
CA GLU A 18 -10.63 -15.68 -2.66
C GLU A 18 -11.64 -15.35 -1.57
N VAL A 19 -12.45 -14.29 -1.72
CA VAL A 19 -13.55 -14.00 -0.79
C VAL A 19 -14.49 -15.20 -0.68
N GLU A 20 -14.88 -15.79 -1.81
CA GLU A 20 -15.75 -16.98 -1.85
C GLU A 20 -15.12 -18.22 -1.18
N ARG A 21 -13.80 -18.38 -1.24
CA ARG A 21 -13.08 -19.47 -0.55
C ARG A 21 -13.02 -19.30 0.97
N HIS A 22 -13.18 -18.08 1.45
CA HIS A 22 -13.17 -17.74 2.87
C HIS A 22 -14.52 -17.15 3.26
N PRO A 23 -15.59 -17.95 3.38
CA PRO A 23 -16.95 -17.44 3.66
C PRO A 23 -17.08 -16.70 4.99
N ASP A 24 -16.18 -16.98 5.95
CA ASP A 24 -16.06 -16.25 7.22
C ASP A 24 -14.96 -15.18 7.22
N GLY A 25 -14.30 -15.01 6.08
CA GLY A 25 -13.26 -14.02 5.85
C GLY A 25 -13.81 -12.60 5.79
N LYS A 26 -12.92 -11.62 5.88
CA LYS A 26 -13.26 -10.20 5.74
C LYS A 26 -12.33 -9.54 4.74
N ALA A 27 -12.88 -8.61 3.96
CA ALA A 27 -12.08 -7.70 3.17
C ALA A 27 -11.81 -6.39 3.93
N TYR A 28 -10.59 -5.91 3.82
CA TYR A 28 -10.15 -4.64 4.36
C TYR A 28 -9.69 -3.76 3.21
N PHE A 29 -10.30 -2.60 3.08
CA PHE A 29 -9.81 -1.56 2.19
C PHE A 29 -8.74 -0.75 2.90
N ILE A 30 -7.59 -0.62 2.26
CA ILE A 30 -6.41 0.02 2.80
C ILE A 30 -6.01 1.14 1.85
N SER A 31 -5.86 2.33 2.42
CA SER A 31 -5.38 3.53 1.75
C SER A 31 -4.10 3.99 2.41
N VAL A 32 -3.09 4.28 1.62
CA VAL A 32 -1.84 4.88 2.11
C VAL A 32 -1.51 6.15 1.37
N THR A 33 -0.92 7.10 2.09
CA THR A 33 -0.21 8.25 1.52
C THR A 33 1.30 8.04 1.74
N PHE A 34 2.12 8.48 0.78
CA PHE A 34 3.57 8.32 0.85
C PHE A 34 4.26 9.58 1.39
N ASP A 35 5.47 9.41 1.91
CA ASP A 35 6.33 10.52 2.28
C ASP A 35 6.82 11.25 1.03
N ARG A 36 6.51 12.56 0.99
CA ARG A 36 6.78 13.48 -0.12
C ARG A 36 8.25 13.61 -0.55
N TYR A 37 9.19 13.17 0.28
CA TYR A 37 10.62 13.28 0.01
C TYR A 37 11.21 11.94 -0.36
N LEU A 38 10.84 10.87 0.36
CA LEU A 38 11.31 9.51 0.09
C LEU A 38 10.83 8.97 -1.26
N ASP A 39 9.67 9.43 -1.71
CA ASP A 39 9.00 8.91 -2.90
C ASP A 39 9.42 9.59 -4.21
N ARG A 40 10.10 10.74 -4.14
CA ARG A 40 10.48 11.56 -5.31
C ARG A 40 11.96 11.80 -5.45
N TYR A 41 12.71 11.58 -4.39
CA TYR A 41 14.12 11.85 -4.36
C TYR A 41 14.87 10.59 -3.99
N SER A 42 15.96 10.35 -4.69
CA SER A 42 16.95 9.37 -4.27
C SER A 42 18.03 10.11 -3.47
N ALA A 43 18.43 9.51 -2.35
CA ALA A 43 19.64 9.92 -1.66
C ALA A 43 20.82 9.80 -2.64
N ASP A 44 21.67 10.84 -2.75
CA ASP A 44 22.90 10.71 -3.54
C ASP A 44 23.71 9.52 -3.02
N ARG A 45 24.17 8.66 -3.93
CA ARG A 45 24.95 7.42 -3.65
C ARG A 45 26.23 7.71 -2.85
N ARG A 46 26.67 8.97 -2.80
CA ARG A 46 27.80 9.44 -2.00
C ARG A 46 27.50 9.56 -0.50
N ARG A 47 26.27 9.30 -0.05
CA ARG A 47 25.93 9.35 1.37
C ARG A 47 26.51 8.16 2.16
N PRO A 48 27.00 8.41 3.40
CA PRO A 48 27.38 7.33 4.31
C PRO A 48 26.20 6.38 4.55
N SER A 49 26.50 5.08 4.57
CA SER A 49 25.53 4.04 4.93
C SER A 49 24.98 4.28 6.34
N GLY A 50 23.65 4.36 6.48
CA GLY A 50 22.99 4.44 7.79
C GLY A 50 22.00 5.60 7.98
N ARG A 51 21.86 6.54 7.03
CA ARG A 51 20.79 7.56 7.10
C ARG A 51 19.48 7.09 6.46
N SER A 52 18.38 7.38 7.14
CA SER A 52 16.98 7.10 6.75
C SER A 52 16.54 7.96 5.56
N GLY A 53 16.91 7.58 4.34
CA GLY A 53 16.44 8.20 3.09
C GLY A 53 16.68 9.72 2.96
N PRO A 54 16.15 10.35 1.89
CA PRO A 54 16.18 11.81 1.73
C PRO A 54 15.14 12.53 2.59
N SER A 55 15.57 13.60 3.28
CA SER A 55 14.71 14.50 4.08
C SER A 55 14.48 15.85 3.40
N ARG A 56 13.54 16.66 3.93
CA ARG A 56 13.34 18.06 3.49
C ARG A 56 14.63 18.87 3.46
N THR A 57 15.45 18.75 4.50
CA THR A 57 16.74 19.45 4.61
C THR A 57 17.70 19.03 3.50
N ASP A 58 17.69 17.75 3.14
CA ASP A 58 18.57 17.20 2.10
C ASP A 58 18.18 17.69 0.71
N VAL A 59 16.87 17.73 0.44
CA VAL A 59 16.33 18.27 -0.81
C VAL A 59 16.63 19.77 -0.92
N ALA A 60 16.41 20.53 0.14
CA ALA A 60 16.70 21.98 0.18
C ALA A 60 18.20 22.27 0.00
N ALA A 61 19.08 21.39 0.49
CA ALA A 61 20.52 21.50 0.34
C ALA A 61 21.05 20.99 -1.01
N GLY A 62 20.19 20.50 -1.92
CA GLY A 62 20.60 19.95 -3.22
C GLY A 62 21.37 18.63 -3.12
N LEU A 63 21.24 17.90 -2.00
CA LEU A 63 21.98 16.65 -1.72
C LEU A 63 21.24 15.39 -2.22
N THR A 64 20.28 15.57 -3.12
CA THR A 64 19.37 14.52 -3.60
C THR A 64 19.12 14.68 -5.09
N ALA A 65 18.92 13.57 -5.80
CA ALA A 65 18.50 13.58 -7.20
C ALA A 65 17.01 13.26 -7.31
N LYS A 66 16.27 14.05 -8.09
CA LYS A 66 14.86 13.77 -8.40
C LYS A 66 14.76 12.49 -9.22
N MET A 67 13.91 11.57 -8.78
CA MET A 67 13.63 10.31 -9.47
C MET A 67 12.73 10.54 -10.68
N SER A 68 12.80 9.63 -11.66
CA SER A 68 11.78 9.56 -12.70
C SER A 68 10.44 9.15 -12.08
N ALA A 69 9.33 9.46 -12.76
CA ALA A 69 8.00 9.08 -12.27
C ALA A 69 7.84 7.54 -12.14
N SER A 70 8.50 6.78 -13.00
CA SER A 70 8.50 5.31 -12.96
C SER A 70 9.29 4.78 -11.77
N ASP A 71 10.48 5.33 -11.51
CA ASP A 71 11.30 4.93 -10.35
C ASP A 71 10.59 5.26 -9.02
N ALA A 72 9.96 6.44 -8.96
CA ALA A 72 9.13 6.85 -7.82
C ALA A 72 8.00 5.85 -7.55
N ALA A 73 7.23 5.48 -8.59
CA ALA A 73 6.16 4.49 -8.48
C ALA A 73 6.68 3.12 -8.01
N HIS A 74 7.86 2.71 -8.49
CA HIS A 74 8.48 1.45 -8.10
C HIS A 74 8.92 1.44 -6.63
N GLU A 75 9.50 2.53 -6.12
CA GLU A 75 9.84 2.65 -4.70
C GLU A 75 8.60 2.72 -3.79
N GLN A 76 7.52 3.35 -4.25
CA GLN A 76 6.24 3.36 -3.56
C GLN A 76 5.64 1.95 -3.42
N ILE A 77 5.61 1.18 -4.51
CA ILE A 77 5.17 -0.24 -4.46
C ILE A 77 6.07 -1.05 -3.51
N LYS A 78 7.39 -0.86 -3.55
CA LYS A 78 8.31 -1.50 -2.60
C LYS A 78 7.99 -1.15 -1.15
N ALA A 79 7.63 0.09 -0.84
CA ALA A 79 7.25 0.48 0.51
C ALA A 79 6.00 -0.27 0.97
N VAL A 80 4.97 -0.38 0.11
CA VAL A 80 3.77 -1.16 0.40
C VAL A 80 4.10 -2.64 0.61
N HIS A 81 4.95 -3.24 -0.23
CA HIS A 81 5.39 -4.63 -0.08
C HIS A 81 6.18 -4.86 1.21
N ARG A 82 7.08 -3.95 1.59
CA ARG A 82 7.82 -4.03 2.87
C ARG A 82 6.89 -3.94 4.07
N TRP A 83 5.87 -3.08 4.01
CA TRP A 83 4.83 -3.00 5.03
C TRP A 83 4.07 -4.33 5.12
N TYR A 84 3.63 -4.88 3.99
CA TYR A 84 2.94 -6.17 3.94
C TYR A 84 3.79 -7.32 4.49
N GLN A 85 5.09 -7.36 4.19
CA GLN A 85 6.01 -8.35 4.76
C GLN A 85 6.15 -8.24 6.29
N ARG A 86 6.06 -7.03 6.85
CA ARG A 86 6.00 -6.84 8.31
C ARG A 86 4.69 -7.37 8.87
N VAL A 87 3.56 -7.09 8.22
CA VAL A 87 2.26 -7.68 8.59
C VAL A 87 2.34 -9.22 8.59
N LEU A 88 2.90 -9.81 7.54
CA LEU A 88 3.11 -11.26 7.47
C LEU A 88 3.99 -11.78 8.60
N SER A 89 5.07 -11.07 8.92
CA SER A 89 6.01 -11.49 9.97
C SER A 89 5.38 -11.41 11.37
N GLU A 90 4.46 -10.48 11.60
CA GLU A 90 3.71 -10.36 12.87
C GLU A 90 2.64 -11.45 12.98
N LEU A 91 1.86 -11.66 11.90
CA LEU A 91 0.76 -12.63 11.89
C LEU A 91 1.22 -14.10 11.79
N LEU A 92 2.27 -14.38 11.01
CA LEU A 92 2.72 -15.73 10.67
C LEU A 92 4.14 -16.04 11.19
N GLY A 93 4.78 -15.07 11.86
CA GLY A 93 6.13 -15.20 12.41
C GLY A 93 7.25 -14.98 11.39
N GLY A 94 8.50 -15.01 11.84
CA GLY A 94 9.68 -14.81 10.99
C GLY A 94 9.86 -15.85 9.86
N SER A 95 9.11 -16.96 9.90
CA SER A 95 9.06 -17.97 8.84
C SER A 95 7.77 -17.92 8.03
N TYR A 96 7.14 -16.75 7.88
CA TYR A 96 5.87 -16.55 7.14
C TYR A 96 5.85 -17.16 5.73
N HIS A 97 7.02 -17.29 5.09
CA HIS A 97 7.19 -17.95 3.79
C HIS A 97 6.80 -19.44 3.79
N ARG A 98 6.79 -20.11 4.95
CA ARG A 98 6.33 -21.50 5.14
C ARG A 98 4.81 -21.61 5.21
N HIS A 99 4.12 -20.48 5.43
CA HIS A 99 2.68 -20.40 5.62
C HIS A 99 1.99 -19.77 4.41
N ARG A 100 2.42 -20.10 3.18
CA ARG A 100 1.90 -19.47 1.94
C ARG A 100 0.38 -19.54 1.81
N ALA A 101 -0.22 -20.66 2.20
CA ALA A 101 -1.67 -20.84 2.16
C ALA A 101 -2.43 -19.93 3.13
N LEU A 102 -1.75 -19.39 4.14
CA LEU A 102 -2.33 -18.51 5.17
C LEU A 102 -2.04 -17.02 4.91
N GLN A 103 -1.32 -16.69 3.84
CA GLN A 103 -0.97 -15.29 3.56
C GLN A 103 -2.20 -14.53 3.05
N PRO A 104 -2.53 -13.36 3.66
CA PRO A 104 -3.62 -12.52 3.18
C PRO A 104 -3.45 -12.18 1.71
N ARG A 105 -4.50 -12.34 0.92
CA ARG A 105 -4.45 -12.05 -0.52
C ARG A 105 -5.00 -10.67 -0.78
N GLY A 106 -4.53 -10.01 -1.82
CA GLY A 106 -5.03 -8.68 -2.12
C GLY A 106 -4.58 -8.09 -3.43
N LEU A 107 -5.30 -7.05 -3.81
CA LEU A 107 -5.15 -6.33 -5.06
C LEU A 107 -5.31 -4.85 -4.81
N GLY A 108 -4.49 -4.06 -5.47
CA GLY A 108 -4.66 -2.63 -5.53
C GLY A 108 -3.71 -1.96 -6.50
N PHE A 109 -3.67 -0.63 -6.42
CA PHE A 109 -2.98 0.19 -7.40
C PHE A 109 -2.54 1.51 -6.77
N LEU A 110 -1.55 2.13 -7.40
CA LEU A 110 -1.28 3.56 -7.21
C LEU A 110 -2.38 4.40 -7.88
N ASP A 111 -2.79 5.49 -7.25
CA ASP A 111 -3.71 6.49 -7.79
C ASP A 111 -3.14 7.89 -7.58
N GLN A 112 -3.57 8.84 -8.39
CA GLN A 112 -3.40 10.25 -8.08
C GLN A 112 -4.23 10.61 -6.85
N PRO A 113 -3.77 11.55 -6.01
CA PRO A 113 -4.58 12.10 -4.95
C PRO A 113 -5.80 12.77 -5.59
N VAL A 114 -6.99 12.39 -5.13
CA VAL A 114 -8.20 13.05 -5.58
C VAL A 114 -8.20 14.45 -4.99
N MET A 115 -7.81 15.46 -5.77
CA MET A 115 -8.12 16.84 -5.44
C MET A 115 -9.63 17.04 -5.57
N LYS A 116 -10.40 16.57 -4.59
CA LYS A 116 -11.72 17.13 -4.36
C LYS A 116 -11.48 18.49 -3.72
N LYS A 117 -11.55 19.53 -4.58
CA LYS A 117 -11.76 20.95 -4.29
C LYS A 117 -11.47 21.41 -2.85
N ALA A 118 -10.53 22.36 -2.77
CA ALA A 118 -10.31 23.34 -1.69
C ALA A 118 -9.60 22.84 -0.42
N VAL A 119 -8.32 23.21 -0.30
CA VAL A 119 -7.91 24.19 0.71
C VAL A 119 -6.95 25.14 0.02
N GLU A 120 -7.12 26.43 0.25
CA GLU A 120 -6.19 27.48 -0.14
C GLU A 120 -4.75 27.03 0.06
N VAL A 121 -3.96 27.22 -0.99
CA VAL A 121 -2.55 26.88 -1.07
C VAL A 121 -1.83 27.57 0.09
N SER A 122 -1.61 26.82 1.18
CA SER A 122 -0.61 27.19 2.18
C SER A 122 0.70 27.39 1.44
N SER A 123 1.38 28.51 1.71
CA SER A 123 2.53 29.08 1.00
C SER A 123 3.83 28.23 1.00
N GLY A 124 3.73 26.93 0.78
CA GLY A 124 4.84 25.98 0.80
C GLY A 124 4.67 24.75 -0.10
N THR A 125 3.57 24.62 -0.83
CA THR A 125 3.40 23.58 -1.86
C THR A 125 3.99 24.05 -3.18
N LEU A 126 4.97 23.32 -3.71
CA LEU A 126 5.54 23.61 -5.03
C LEU A 126 4.56 23.15 -6.11
N PRO A 127 4.47 23.86 -7.26
CA PRO A 127 3.72 23.39 -8.41
C PRO A 127 4.19 21.98 -8.82
N GLY A 128 3.30 20.99 -8.78
CA GLY A 128 3.62 19.57 -9.05
C GLY A 128 3.64 18.65 -7.81
N ASP A 129 3.35 19.17 -6.60
CA ASP A 129 3.23 18.42 -5.34
C ASP A 129 1.92 17.61 -5.20
N VAL A 130 1.63 16.80 -6.23
CA VAL A 130 0.57 15.80 -6.24
C VAL A 130 1.14 14.51 -5.58
N PHE A 131 0.73 14.19 -4.35
CA PHE A 131 1.15 12.98 -3.63
C PHE A 131 0.33 11.77 -4.07
N PRO A 132 0.91 10.78 -4.77
CA PRO A 132 0.16 9.58 -5.12
C PRO A 132 -0.30 8.89 -3.83
N ASN A 133 -1.48 8.30 -3.90
CA ASN A 133 -1.98 7.41 -2.86
C ASN A 133 -1.88 5.99 -3.41
N ALA A 134 -1.86 4.99 -2.52
CA ALA A 134 -2.17 3.64 -2.94
C ALA A 134 -3.45 3.17 -2.27
N HIS A 135 -4.27 2.45 -3.04
CA HIS A 135 -5.48 1.83 -2.54
C HIS A 135 -5.43 0.36 -2.88
N PHE A 136 -5.62 -0.49 -1.87
CA PHE A 136 -5.65 -1.93 -2.06
C PHE A 136 -6.65 -2.57 -1.11
N VAL A 137 -7.14 -3.73 -1.49
CA VAL A 137 -7.99 -4.58 -0.67
C VAL A 137 -7.17 -5.78 -0.23
N LEU A 138 -7.20 -6.09 1.06
CA LEU A 138 -6.69 -7.34 1.63
C LEU A 138 -7.85 -8.20 2.10
N VAL A 139 -7.84 -9.48 1.74
CA VAL A 139 -8.79 -10.50 2.20
C VAL A 139 -8.08 -11.37 3.23
N LEU A 140 -8.67 -11.46 4.42
CA LEU A 140 -8.17 -12.28 5.53
C LEU A 140 -9.25 -13.27 5.95
N GLY A 141 -8.89 -14.55 6.03
CA GLY A 141 -9.73 -15.59 6.59
C GLY A 141 -9.60 -15.72 8.11
N ARG A 142 -10.33 -16.67 8.68
CA ARG A 142 -10.33 -16.99 10.13
C ARG A 142 -9.43 -18.18 10.47
N GLU A 143 -8.44 -18.47 9.65
CA GLU A 143 -7.49 -19.54 9.91
C GLU A 143 -6.74 -19.28 11.22
N PRO A 144 -6.31 -20.33 11.94
CA PRO A 144 -5.52 -20.18 13.14
C PRO A 144 -4.25 -19.36 12.90
N CYS A 145 -3.98 -18.40 13.78
CA CYS A 145 -2.74 -17.63 13.77
C CYS A 145 -1.60 -18.52 14.29
N PRO A 146 -0.51 -18.75 13.53
CA PRO A 146 0.58 -19.60 13.99
C PRO A 146 1.33 -19.05 15.22
N THR A 147 1.28 -17.74 15.44
CA THR A 147 2.07 -17.06 16.49
C THR A 147 1.29 -16.82 17.78
N LYS A 148 -0.04 -16.99 17.77
CA LYS A 148 -0.94 -16.60 18.87
C LYS A 148 -2.15 -17.55 18.96
N PRO A 149 -2.74 -17.75 20.16
CA PRO A 149 -3.96 -18.53 20.33
C PRO A 149 -5.22 -17.76 19.90
N THR A 150 -5.25 -17.30 18.64
CA THR A 150 -6.37 -16.59 18.00
C THR A 150 -6.38 -16.95 16.50
N ASN A 151 -7.24 -16.30 15.70
CA ASN A 151 -7.20 -16.39 14.24
C ASN A 151 -6.53 -15.16 13.60
N LEU A 152 -6.11 -15.30 12.33
CA LEU A 152 -5.38 -14.27 11.59
C LEU A 152 -6.13 -12.94 11.51
N ARG A 153 -7.43 -13.00 11.22
CA ARG A 153 -8.30 -11.84 11.12
C ARG A 153 -8.37 -11.06 12.44
N ASP A 154 -8.68 -11.75 13.53
CA ASP A 154 -8.84 -11.11 14.83
C ASP A 154 -7.50 -10.54 15.33
N GLU A 155 -6.38 -11.21 15.03
CA GLU A 155 -5.04 -10.68 15.32
C GLU A 155 -4.71 -9.44 14.48
N PHE A 156 -5.06 -9.46 13.19
CA PHE A 156 -4.90 -8.29 12.31
C PHE A 156 -5.73 -7.10 12.79
N GLU A 157 -6.98 -7.32 13.20
CA GLU A 157 -7.86 -6.28 13.76
C GLU A 157 -7.29 -5.73 15.07
N ARG A 158 -6.75 -6.58 15.94
CA ARG A 158 -6.09 -6.14 17.19
C ARG A 158 -4.90 -5.22 16.92
N HIS A 159 -4.05 -5.56 15.95
CA HIS A 159 -2.93 -4.73 15.55
C HIS A 159 -3.35 -3.44 14.84
N TRP A 160 -4.43 -3.48 14.06
CA TRP A 160 -5.02 -2.29 13.47
C TRP A 160 -5.54 -1.34 14.54
N GLN A 161 -6.39 -1.83 15.45
CA GLN A 161 -7.02 -1.03 16.51
C GLN A 161 -5.99 -0.43 17.48
N SER A 162 -4.90 -1.15 17.76
CA SER A 162 -3.79 -0.63 18.58
C SER A 162 -2.88 0.38 17.87
N GLY A 163 -3.09 0.63 16.57
CA GLY A 163 -2.25 1.54 15.78
C GLY A 163 -0.88 0.95 15.40
N ARG A 164 -0.65 -0.36 15.61
CA ARG A 164 0.61 -1.02 15.27
C ARG A 164 0.88 -0.94 13.76
N TRP A 165 -0.12 -1.21 12.93
CA TRP A 165 0.03 -1.12 11.47
C TRP A 165 0.42 0.27 10.99
N ASN A 166 -0.16 1.32 11.60
CA ASN A 166 0.21 2.69 11.29
C ASN A 166 1.64 3.02 11.77
N SER A 167 2.04 2.52 12.94
CA SER A 167 3.41 2.67 13.43
C SER A 167 4.43 2.01 12.51
N ASP A 168 4.14 0.81 11.99
CA ASP A 168 5.00 0.13 11.04
C ASP A 168 5.04 0.81 9.67
N TRP A 169 3.94 1.44 9.24
CA TRP A 169 3.93 2.30 8.06
C TRP A 169 4.79 3.55 8.26
N LYS A 170 4.61 4.29 9.37
CA LYS A 170 5.39 5.49 9.70
C LYS A 170 6.89 5.24 9.81
N ARG A 171 7.32 4.02 10.13
CA ARG A 171 8.75 3.63 10.09
C ARG A 171 9.32 3.59 8.67
N LEU A 172 8.47 3.31 7.67
CA LEU A 172 8.84 3.29 6.25
C LEU A 172 8.58 4.63 5.57
N GLN A 173 7.52 5.33 6.00
CA GLN A 173 6.99 6.57 5.42
C GLN A 173 6.64 7.55 6.55
N PRO A 174 7.62 8.27 7.14
CA PRO A 174 7.39 9.13 8.32
C PRO A 174 6.29 10.18 8.12
N GLU A 175 6.25 10.81 6.95
CA GLU A 175 5.22 11.79 6.59
C GLU A 175 3.98 11.15 5.93
N GLY A 176 3.98 9.84 5.69
CA GLY A 176 2.88 9.10 5.07
C GLY A 176 1.89 8.54 6.08
N ASP A 177 0.62 8.37 5.71
CA ASP A 177 -0.45 7.89 6.58
C ASP A 177 -1.01 6.55 6.08
N LEU A 178 -1.52 5.74 7.00
CA LEU A 178 -2.18 4.47 6.71
C LEU A 178 -3.60 4.50 7.28
N HIS A 179 -4.57 4.29 6.40
CA HIS A 179 -5.98 4.11 6.75
C HIS A 179 -6.43 2.72 6.36
N ILE A 180 -6.97 1.99 7.32
CA ILE A 180 -7.59 0.68 7.12
C ILE A 180 -9.06 0.82 7.47
N ARG A 181 -9.94 0.20 6.69
CA ARG A 181 -11.37 0.07 7.00
C ARG A 181 -11.85 -1.32 6.62
N PHE A 182 -12.74 -1.87 7.43
CA PHE A 182 -13.55 -3.02 7.01
C PHE A 182 -14.52 -2.59 5.91
N VAL A 183 -14.88 -3.52 5.02
CA VAL A 183 -15.88 -3.26 3.97
C VAL A 183 -16.92 -4.37 3.96
N ASP A 184 -18.19 -3.97 4.06
CA ASP A 184 -19.35 -4.88 4.01
C ASP A 184 -19.67 -5.37 2.58
N ASP A 185 -19.29 -4.59 1.56
CA ASP A 185 -19.41 -4.95 0.15
C ASP A 185 -18.00 -5.16 -0.42
N GLU A 186 -17.48 -6.37 -0.25
CA GLU A 186 -16.13 -6.73 -0.67
C GLU A 186 -15.97 -6.57 -2.18
N PHE A 187 -17.00 -6.90 -2.96
CA PHE A 187 -16.95 -6.82 -4.41
C PHE A 187 -16.91 -5.38 -4.91
N ALA A 188 -17.67 -4.46 -4.32
CA ALA A 188 -17.56 -3.04 -4.62
C ALA A 188 -16.19 -2.47 -4.19
N ALA A 189 -15.64 -2.94 -3.06
CA ALA A 189 -14.31 -2.52 -2.61
C ALA A 189 -13.21 -2.94 -3.60
N ILE A 190 -13.26 -4.19 -4.04
CA ILE A 190 -12.34 -4.77 -5.02
C ILE A 190 -12.46 -4.03 -6.34
N ASP A 191 -13.69 -3.81 -6.83
CA ASP A 191 -13.95 -3.05 -8.04
C ASP A 191 -13.43 -1.62 -7.94
N TYR A 192 -13.63 -0.96 -6.79
CA TYR A 192 -13.14 0.40 -6.57
C TYR A 192 -11.61 0.44 -6.58
N ALA A 193 -10.94 -0.43 -5.82
CA ALA A 193 -9.48 -0.50 -5.77
C ALA A 193 -8.90 -0.84 -7.15
N ALA A 194 -9.55 -1.72 -7.91
CA ALA A 194 -9.11 -2.07 -9.24
C ALA A 194 -9.36 -0.96 -10.27
N LYS A 195 -10.38 -0.11 -10.06
CA LYS A 195 -10.73 1.01 -10.94
C LYS A 195 -10.03 2.31 -10.58
N SER A 196 -9.47 2.48 -9.38
CA SER A 196 -8.80 3.73 -8.97
C SER A 196 -7.59 4.06 -9.86
N ALA A 197 -6.86 3.05 -10.33
CA ALA A 197 -5.74 3.20 -11.26
C ALA A 197 -6.12 3.80 -12.63
N LYS A 198 -7.40 3.75 -13.02
CA LYS A 198 -7.86 4.10 -14.37
C LYS A 198 -7.72 5.59 -14.69
N ARG A 199 -7.37 6.43 -13.71
CA ARG A 199 -7.43 7.89 -13.85
C ARG A 199 -6.23 8.48 -14.58
N THR A 200 -5.13 7.74 -14.75
CA THR A 200 -3.97 8.20 -15.53
C THR A 200 -3.25 7.07 -16.26
N ASP A 201 -2.66 7.37 -17.42
CA ASP A 201 -1.84 6.39 -18.16
C ASP A 201 -0.57 6.02 -17.38
N LEU A 202 -0.04 6.93 -16.56
CA LEU A 202 1.19 6.73 -15.78
C LEU A 202 1.08 5.58 -14.76
N PHE A 203 -0.03 5.50 -14.01
CA PHE A 203 -0.20 4.50 -12.95
C PHE A 203 -0.92 3.24 -13.38
N ARG A 204 -1.35 3.20 -14.64
CA ARG A 204 -2.09 2.08 -15.22
C ARG A 204 -1.37 0.74 -15.03
N GLU A 205 -0.05 0.75 -15.13
CA GLU A 205 0.78 -0.46 -15.08
C GLU A 205 1.32 -0.77 -13.67
N HIS A 206 1.12 0.14 -12.71
CA HIS A 206 1.69 0.07 -11.36
C HIS A 206 0.73 -0.60 -10.37
N GLN A 207 0.56 -1.92 -10.56
CA GLN A 207 -0.30 -2.77 -9.73
C GLN A 207 0.38 -3.19 -8.44
N ILE A 208 -0.43 -3.41 -7.41
CA ILE A 208 -0.05 -3.96 -6.12
C ILE A 208 -0.79 -5.29 -5.97
N LEU A 209 -0.04 -6.38 -5.97
CA LEU A 209 -0.58 -7.73 -5.82
C LEU A 209 0.06 -8.37 -4.60
N PHE A 210 -0.77 -8.96 -3.75
CA PHE A 210 -0.35 -9.82 -2.65
C PHE A 210 -1.06 -11.17 -2.87
N PRO A 211 -0.45 -12.36 -2.84
CA PRO A 211 0.92 -12.75 -2.50
C PRO A 211 1.76 -13.22 -3.73
N PHE A 212 3.05 -13.44 -3.47
CA PHE A 212 4.14 -13.78 -4.41
C PHE A 212 4.50 -15.28 -4.37
#